data_AF-C0FSS1-F1
#
_entry.id   AF-C0FSS1-F1
#
_cell.length_a   1.000
_cell.length_b   1.000
_cell.length_c   1.000
_cell.angle_alpha   90.00
_cell.angle_beta   90.00
_cell.angle_gamma   90.00
#
_symmetry.space_group_name_H-M   'P 1'
#
loop_
_entity.id
_entity.type
_entity.pdbx_description
1 polymer ?
#
loop_
_entity_poly.entity_id
_entity_poly.type
_entity_poly.pdbx_seq_one_letter_code
_entity_poly.pdbx_strand_id
1 'polypeptide(L)'
;MIEQIRRCQKCGLCFNQKPLLDTEKECHVFWVGLSAKKMESDEEVPLSPETNTGMLIQKIEELCGEVITYKTNLVKCLPLTEEQKLRYPNRKEIDSCFEHLVGEIQVMSPKIVFLLGEKVYSSVGKHLKINFEKWDEFEYHYKKYEGTYYVPIHHPSYIYVYKRKRMDEYIEGVERIINQLL
;
A
#
# COMPACT_ATOMS: atom_id res chain seq x y z
N MET A 1 -17.74 4.67 -0.39
CA MET A 1 -16.85 5.86 -0.17
C MET A 1 -15.93 6.16 -1.36
N ILE A 2 -15.58 5.13 -2.15
CA ILE A 2 -14.71 5.21 -3.34
C ILE A 2 -15.10 6.30 -4.35
N GLU A 3 -16.39 6.49 -4.65
CA GLU A 3 -16.83 7.51 -5.61
C GLU A 3 -16.51 8.96 -5.18
N GLN A 4 -16.45 9.22 -3.87
CA GLN A 4 -16.03 10.54 -3.36
C GLN A 4 -14.52 10.73 -3.59
N ILE A 5 -13.73 9.68 -3.35
CA ILE A 5 -12.28 9.70 -3.60
C ILE A 5 -12.03 9.91 -5.09
N ARG A 6 -12.74 9.21 -5.97
CA ARG A 6 -12.62 9.31 -7.44
C ARG A 6 -12.81 10.74 -7.97
N ARG A 7 -13.56 11.58 -7.25
CA ARG A 7 -13.84 12.99 -7.60
C ARG A 7 -12.98 13.99 -6.83
N CYS A 8 -11.99 13.53 -6.07
CA CYS A 8 -11.15 14.39 -5.24
C CYS A 8 -10.34 15.40 -6.07
N GLN A 9 -10.29 16.64 -5.58
CA GLN A 9 -9.51 17.75 -6.14
C GLN A 9 -8.68 18.48 -5.05
N LYS A 10 -8.37 17.81 -3.93
CA LYS A 10 -7.64 18.40 -2.79
C LYS A 10 -6.17 18.71 -3.08
N CYS A 11 -5.65 18.27 -4.22
CA CYS A 11 -4.33 18.63 -4.75
C CYS A 11 -4.33 18.59 -6.28
N GLY A 12 -3.28 19.11 -6.92
CA GLY A 12 -3.18 19.17 -8.37
C GLY A 12 -2.91 17.83 -9.08
N LEU A 13 -2.68 16.73 -8.35
CA LEU A 13 -2.33 15.46 -8.98
C LEU A 13 -3.48 14.82 -9.78
N CYS A 14 -4.74 15.16 -9.47
CA CYS A 14 -5.91 14.70 -10.21
C CYS A 14 -5.92 15.17 -11.68
N PHE A 15 -5.16 16.22 -12.02
CA PHE A 15 -5.02 16.70 -13.40
C PHE A 15 -4.07 15.83 -14.23
N ASN A 16 -3.17 15.08 -13.60
CA ASN A 16 -2.30 14.12 -14.31
C ASN A 16 -3.07 12.84 -14.63
N GLN A 17 -3.77 12.31 -13.63
CA GLN A 17 -4.57 11.11 -13.71
C GLN A 17 -5.56 11.11 -12.56
N LYS A 18 -6.78 10.60 -12.81
CA LYS A 18 -7.75 10.37 -11.73
C LYS A 18 -7.17 9.40 -10.69
N PRO A 19 -7.68 9.42 -9.45
CA PRO A 19 -7.36 8.43 -8.43
C PRO A 19 -7.44 7.00 -8.97
N LEU A 20 -6.35 6.25 -8.84
CA LEU A 20 -6.27 4.81 -9.09
C LEU A 20 -6.75 4.10 -7.82
N LEU A 21 -7.87 3.39 -7.91
CA LEU A 21 -8.59 2.83 -6.77
C LEU A 21 -8.97 1.37 -7.06
N ASP A 22 -8.87 0.50 -6.06
CA ASP A 22 -9.46 -0.84 -6.09
C ASP A 22 -10.95 -0.76 -5.70
N THR A 23 -11.69 -1.86 -5.90
CA THR A 23 -13.12 -1.98 -5.62
C THR A 23 -13.38 -2.20 -4.14
N GLU A 24 -14.40 -1.50 -3.61
CA GLU A 24 -14.85 -1.63 -2.23
C GLU A 24 -15.33 -3.06 -1.94
N LYS A 25 -14.78 -3.68 -0.90
CA LYS A 25 -15.09 -5.05 -0.48
C LYS A 25 -14.70 -5.26 0.98
N GLU A 26 -15.34 -6.23 1.62
CA GLU A 26 -14.86 -6.74 2.91
C GLU A 26 -13.52 -7.45 2.68
N CYS A 27 -12.54 -7.18 3.53
CA CYS A 27 -11.21 -7.76 3.38
C CYS A 27 -10.50 -7.88 4.73
N HIS A 28 -9.54 -8.80 4.77
CA HIS A 28 -8.73 -9.04 5.96
C HIS A 28 -7.45 -8.20 5.96
N VAL A 29 -6.88 -7.97 4.77
CA VAL A 29 -5.54 -7.40 4.60
C VAL A 29 -5.57 -6.22 3.63
N PHE A 30 -4.94 -5.12 4.01
CA PHE A 30 -4.61 -4.00 3.15
C PHE A 30 -3.15 -4.05 2.73
N TRP A 31 -2.89 -3.82 1.44
CA TRP A 31 -1.55 -3.51 0.92
C TRP A 31 -1.48 -2.03 0.57
N VAL A 32 -0.60 -1.28 1.25
CA VAL A 32 -0.49 0.17 1.06
C VAL A 32 0.83 0.53 0.40
N GLY A 33 0.76 0.89 -0.89
CA GLY A 33 1.87 1.49 -1.62
C GLY A 33 1.99 3.00 -1.42
N LEU A 34 2.92 3.63 -2.13
CA LEU A 34 3.20 5.06 -1.98
C LEU A 34 2.30 5.95 -2.83
N SER A 35 2.24 5.70 -4.14
CA SER A 35 1.46 6.52 -5.08
C SER A 35 1.01 5.71 -6.28
N ALA A 36 -0.02 6.19 -6.98
CA ALA A 36 -0.41 5.60 -8.25
C ALA A 36 0.71 5.70 -9.30
N LYS A 37 0.69 4.74 -10.23
CA LYS A 37 1.48 4.75 -11.45
C LYS A 37 0.61 5.16 -12.62
N LYS A 38 1.26 5.46 -13.74
CA LYS A 38 0.58 5.73 -14.99
C LYS A 38 -0.22 4.51 -15.38
N MET A 39 -1.51 4.71 -15.64
CA MET A 39 -2.41 3.66 -16.11
C MET A 39 -2.15 3.40 -17.58
N GLU A 40 -2.07 2.12 -17.94
CA GLU A 40 -2.04 1.69 -19.35
C GLU A 40 -3.46 1.33 -19.85
N SER A 41 -4.40 1.06 -18.95
CA SER A 41 -5.82 0.85 -19.24
C SER A 41 -6.74 1.34 -18.12
N ASP A 42 -8.03 1.53 -18.42
CA ASP A 42 -9.05 1.94 -17.44
C ASP A 42 -9.38 0.84 -16.41
N GLU A 43 -8.95 -0.41 -16.66
CA GLU A 43 -9.18 -1.57 -15.80
C GLU A 43 -8.07 -1.76 -14.75
N GLU A 44 -7.00 -0.99 -14.83
CA GLU A 44 -5.85 -1.14 -13.94
C GLU A 44 -6.21 -0.78 -12.49
N VAL A 45 -5.66 -1.54 -11.54
CA VAL A 45 -5.84 -1.37 -10.10
C VAL A 45 -4.52 -1.05 -9.40
N PRO A 46 -4.54 -0.43 -8.20
CA PRO A 46 -3.34 -0.25 -7.40
C PRO A 46 -2.58 -1.57 -7.21
N LEU A 47 -1.24 -1.51 -7.30
CA LEU A 47 -0.38 -2.67 -7.09
C LEU A 47 -0.78 -3.85 -8.00
N SER A 48 -1.14 -3.56 -9.26
CA SER A 48 -1.53 -4.53 -10.27
C SER A 48 -0.50 -5.68 -10.39
N PRO A 49 -0.97 -6.95 -10.50
CA PRO A 49 -0.14 -8.12 -10.78
C PRO A 49 0.85 -7.98 -11.94
N GLU A 50 0.56 -7.13 -12.92
CA GLU A 50 1.44 -6.87 -14.06
C GLU A 50 2.74 -6.14 -13.67
N THR A 51 2.78 -5.58 -12.46
CA THR A 51 3.98 -4.94 -11.91
C THR A 51 4.78 -5.93 -11.06
N ASN A 52 6.11 -5.76 -10.99
CA ASN A 52 6.96 -6.55 -10.09
C ASN A 52 6.48 -6.54 -8.62
N THR A 53 5.83 -5.45 -8.20
CA THR A 53 5.29 -5.31 -6.84
C THR A 53 4.02 -6.12 -6.67
N GLY A 54 3.06 -5.95 -7.58
CA GLY A 54 1.80 -6.68 -7.53
C GLY A 54 1.96 -8.18 -7.76
N MET A 55 2.86 -8.60 -8.65
CA MET A 55 3.18 -10.02 -8.86
C MET A 55 3.67 -10.69 -7.58
N LEU A 56 4.57 -10.06 -6.83
CA LEU A 56 5.07 -10.62 -5.58
C LEU A 56 4.00 -10.62 -4.48
N ILE A 57 3.14 -9.59 -4.44
CA ILE A 57 1.98 -9.56 -3.55
C ILE A 57 1.01 -10.70 -3.92
N GLN A 58 0.70 -10.90 -5.19
CA GLN A 58 -0.17 -11.96 -5.66
C GLN A 58 0.37 -13.34 -5.26
N LYS A 59 1.68 -13.58 -5.40
CA LYS A 59 2.30 -14.83 -4.95
C LYS A 59 2.09 -15.08 -3.45
N ILE A 60 2.14 -14.02 -2.62
CA ILE A 60 1.84 -14.13 -1.18
C ILE A 60 0.35 -14.42 -0.96
N GLU A 61 -0.54 -13.73 -1.66
CA GLU A 61 -2.00 -13.91 -1.58
C GLU A 61 -2.40 -15.36 -1.92
N GLU A 62 -1.83 -15.93 -2.99
CA GLU A 62 -2.07 -17.31 -3.42
C GLU A 62 -1.62 -18.35 -2.39
N LEU A 63 -0.53 -18.10 -1.66
CA LEU A 63 -0.03 -18.98 -0.61
C LEU A 63 -0.88 -18.91 0.67
N CYS A 64 -1.44 -17.75 0.97
CA CYS A 64 -2.25 -17.54 2.18
C CYS A 64 -3.70 -18.03 2.05
N GLY A 65 -4.12 -18.52 0.87
CA GLY A 65 -5.47 -19.08 0.68
C GLY A 65 -6.60 -18.04 0.68
N GLU A 66 -7.67 -18.27 1.45
CA GLU A 66 -8.92 -17.48 1.47
C GLU A 66 -8.78 -16.05 2.05
N VAL A 67 -7.58 -15.50 2.09
CA VAL A 67 -7.32 -14.14 2.57
C VAL A 67 -7.75 -13.11 1.51
N ILE A 68 -8.93 -12.55 1.71
CA ILE A 68 -9.40 -11.41 0.89
C ILE A 68 -8.55 -10.16 1.19
N THR A 69 -7.95 -9.57 0.16
CA THR A 69 -7.07 -8.40 0.28
C THR A 69 -7.59 -7.19 -0.48
N TYR A 70 -7.24 -5.99 -0.04
CA TYR A 70 -7.50 -4.73 -0.74
C TYR A 70 -6.17 -4.00 -1.02
N LYS A 71 -6.00 -3.50 -2.25
CA LYS A 71 -4.77 -2.86 -2.70
C LYS A 71 -4.98 -1.36 -2.86
N THR A 72 -4.10 -0.57 -2.26
CA THR A 72 -4.24 0.90 -2.26
C THR A 72 -2.89 1.61 -2.17
N ASN A 73 -2.91 2.93 -2.21
CA ASN A 73 -1.73 3.79 -2.05
C ASN A 73 -2.00 4.93 -1.06
N LEU A 74 -0.96 5.50 -0.46
CA LEU A 74 -1.09 6.75 0.31
C LEU A 74 -1.60 7.90 -0.57
N VAL A 75 -1.02 8.04 -1.77
CA VAL A 75 -1.43 9.03 -2.76
C VAL A 75 -2.16 8.34 -3.90
N LYS A 76 -3.44 8.63 -4.07
CA LYS A 76 -4.29 7.92 -5.05
C LYS A 76 -4.00 8.33 -6.50
N CYS A 77 -3.42 9.50 -6.74
CA CYS A 77 -3.17 10.04 -8.07
C CYS A 77 -1.70 9.86 -8.50
N LEU A 78 -1.42 10.10 -9.78
CA LEU A 78 -0.10 9.99 -10.41
C LEU A 78 0.76 11.25 -10.20
N PRO A 79 1.86 11.19 -9.43
CA PRO A 79 2.81 12.30 -9.30
C PRO A 79 3.84 12.34 -10.45
N LEU A 80 3.84 13.42 -11.24
CA LEU A 80 4.78 13.63 -12.33
C LEU A 80 5.70 14.83 -12.10
N THR A 81 6.92 14.77 -12.64
CA THR A 81 7.78 15.95 -12.86
C THR A 81 7.27 16.78 -14.03
N GLU A 82 7.87 17.95 -14.25
CA GLU A 82 7.58 18.79 -15.41
C GLU A 82 7.83 18.04 -16.74
N GLU A 83 8.87 17.20 -16.77
CA GLU A 83 9.21 16.33 -17.92
C GLU A 83 8.34 15.07 -18.02
N GLN A 84 7.18 15.03 -17.35
CA GLN A 84 6.24 13.91 -17.39
C GLN A 84 6.82 12.57 -16.91
N LYS A 85 7.82 12.62 -16.00
CA LYS A 85 8.39 11.43 -15.38
C LYS A 85 7.76 11.16 -14.02
N LEU A 86 7.55 9.89 -13.68
CA LEU A 86 7.10 9.50 -12.34
C LEU A 86 8.09 9.99 -11.29
N ARG A 87 7.59 10.66 -10.25
CA ARG A 87 8.36 11.09 -9.08
C ARG A 87 7.72 10.58 -7.79
N TYR A 88 8.38 10.80 -6.67
CA TYR A 88 7.72 10.63 -5.38
C TYR A 88 6.74 11.78 -5.10
N PRO A 89 5.60 11.50 -4.44
CA PRO A 89 4.74 12.56 -3.95
C PRO A 89 5.46 13.36 -2.86
N ASN A 90 5.19 14.66 -2.83
CA ASN A 90 5.71 15.54 -1.79
C ASN A 90 4.84 15.47 -0.52
N ARG A 91 5.30 16.10 0.55
CA ARG A 91 4.59 16.10 1.84
C ARG A 91 3.16 16.65 1.74
N LYS A 92 2.92 17.75 1.02
CA LYS A 92 1.58 18.33 0.90
C LYS A 92 0.64 17.36 0.17
N GLU A 93 1.12 16.70 -0.88
CA GLU A 93 0.35 15.69 -1.62
C GLU A 93 -0.01 14.49 -0.74
N ILE A 94 0.92 14.01 0.09
CA ILE A 94 0.66 12.94 1.06
C ILE A 94 -0.33 13.40 2.12
N ASP A 95 -0.07 14.55 2.77
CA ASP A 95 -0.90 15.08 3.85
C ASP A 95 -2.34 15.33 3.36
N SER A 96 -2.52 15.85 2.13
CA SER A 96 -3.86 16.06 1.51
C SER A 96 -4.59 14.77 1.13
N CYS A 97 -3.87 13.65 0.93
CA CYS A 97 -4.46 12.39 0.47
C CYS A 97 -4.65 11.38 1.61
N PHE A 98 -3.99 11.59 2.75
CA PHE A 98 -3.94 10.66 3.87
C PHE A 98 -5.34 10.30 4.42
N GLU A 99 -6.24 11.27 4.48
CA GLU A 99 -7.62 11.06 4.94
C GLU A 99 -8.38 10.02 4.10
N HIS A 100 -8.02 9.84 2.82
CA HIS A 100 -8.63 8.82 1.98
C HIS A 100 -8.22 7.42 2.42
N LEU A 101 -6.95 7.21 2.79
CA LEU A 101 -6.50 5.94 3.35
C LEU A 101 -7.20 5.66 4.68
N VAL A 102 -7.33 6.67 5.55
CA VAL A 102 -8.06 6.52 6.82
C VAL A 102 -9.52 6.14 6.56
N GLY A 103 -10.19 6.81 5.62
CA GLY A 103 -11.56 6.49 5.25
C GLY A 103 -11.73 5.07 4.68
N GLU A 104 -10.80 4.62 3.83
CA GLU A 104 -10.79 3.24 3.33
C GLU A 104 -10.67 2.23 4.48
N ILE A 105 -9.72 2.44 5.40
CA ILE A 105 -9.50 1.56 6.56
C ILE A 105 -10.71 1.55 7.49
N GLN A 106 -11.34 2.71 7.75
CA GLN A 106 -12.52 2.79 8.60
C GLN A 106 -13.73 2.04 8.01
N VAL A 107 -13.94 2.18 6.70
CA VAL A 107 -15.09 1.55 6.02
C VAL A 107 -14.88 0.05 5.86
N MET A 108 -13.69 -0.40 5.45
CA MET A 108 -13.42 -1.80 5.18
C MET A 108 -12.92 -2.58 6.40
N SER A 109 -12.53 -1.87 7.47
CA SER A 109 -12.10 -2.42 8.77
C SER A 109 -11.14 -3.62 8.65
N PRO A 110 -10.02 -3.52 7.90
CA PRO A 110 -9.10 -4.63 7.74
C PRO A 110 -8.45 -4.98 9.08
N LYS A 111 -8.14 -6.26 9.25
CA LYS A 111 -7.40 -6.76 10.41
C LYS A 111 -5.93 -6.35 10.36
N ILE A 112 -5.34 -6.36 9.16
CA ILE A 112 -3.92 -6.11 8.91
C ILE A 112 -3.76 -5.04 7.82
N VAL A 113 -2.84 -4.11 8.02
CA VAL A 113 -2.42 -3.10 7.03
C VAL A 113 -0.90 -3.20 6.85
N PHE A 114 -0.47 -3.77 5.72
CA PHE A 114 0.93 -3.80 5.33
C PHE A 114 1.36 -2.48 4.69
N LEU A 115 2.44 -1.90 5.22
CA LEU A 115 2.98 -0.60 4.81
C LEU A 115 4.25 -0.82 4.00
N LEU A 116 4.16 -0.65 2.68
CA LEU A 116 5.20 -1.06 1.74
C LEU A 116 6.33 -0.02 1.65
N GLY A 117 7.43 -0.26 2.38
CA GLY A 117 8.64 0.54 2.34
C GLY A 117 8.66 1.81 3.22
N GLU A 118 9.84 2.40 3.32
CA GLU A 118 10.14 3.45 4.31
C GLU A 118 9.28 4.70 4.20
N LYS A 119 9.05 5.19 2.98
CA LYS A 119 8.20 6.37 2.78
C LYS A 119 6.75 6.12 3.22
N VAL A 120 6.25 4.89 3.08
CA VAL A 120 4.88 4.57 3.47
C VAL A 120 4.76 4.50 4.99
N TYR A 121 5.54 3.63 5.65
CA TYR A 121 5.39 3.46 7.10
C TYR A 121 5.78 4.72 7.89
N SER A 122 6.77 5.50 7.43
CA SER A 122 7.13 6.76 8.09
C SER A 122 6.02 7.81 7.99
N SER A 123 5.36 7.90 6.83
CA SER A 123 4.23 8.82 6.63
C SER A 123 3.03 8.44 7.47
N VAL A 124 2.68 7.15 7.48
CA VAL A 124 1.57 6.62 8.31
C VAL A 124 1.90 6.80 9.80
N GLY A 125 3.11 6.45 10.22
CA GLY A 125 3.55 6.58 11.62
C GLY A 125 3.48 8.03 12.10
N LYS A 126 3.86 8.98 11.25
CA LYS A 126 3.74 10.41 11.56
C LYS A 126 2.29 10.87 11.73
N HIS A 127 1.39 10.46 10.83
CA HIS A 127 -0.01 10.89 10.88
C HIS A 127 -0.76 10.25 12.06
N LEU A 128 -0.51 8.97 12.33
CA LEU A 128 -1.14 8.23 13.43
C LEU A 128 -0.39 8.39 14.76
N LYS A 129 0.74 9.09 14.78
CA LYS A 129 1.65 9.23 15.94
C LYS A 129 2.11 7.88 16.50
N ILE A 130 2.41 6.94 15.60
CA ILE A 130 2.92 5.60 15.90
C ILE A 130 4.40 5.54 15.57
N ASN A 131 5.20 5.09 16.55
CA ASN A 131 6.59 4.75 16.33
C ASN A 131 6.69 3.29 15.86
N PHE A 132 6.91 3.11 14.57
CA PHE A 132 7.15 1.81 13.97
C PHE A 132 8.60 1.37 14.19
N GLU A 133 8.76 0.11 14.56
CA GLU A 133 10.06 -0.54 14.62
C GLU A 133 10.48 -0.94 13.20
N LYS A 134 11.77 -0.74 12.86
CA LYS A 134 12.32 -1.31 11.63
C LYS A 134 12.39 -2.82 11.80
N TRP A 135 12.10 -3.53 10.73
CA TRP A 135 12.31 -4.98 10.64
C TRP A 135 13.80 -5.32 10.76
N ASP A 136 14.09 -6.52 11.27
CA ASP A 136 15.41 -7.14 11.20
C ASP A 136 15.35 -8.27 10.17
N GLU A 137 16.08 -8.11 9.07
CA GLU A 137 15.95 -8.99 7.90
C GLU A 137 14.48 -9.14 7.46
N PHE A 138 13.89 -10.33 7.55
CA PHE A 138 12.47 -10.59 7.22
C PHE A 138 11.62 -10.92 8.44
N GLU A 139 12.11 -10.59 9.64
CA GLU A 139 11.33 -10.59 10.88
C GLU A 139 10.59 -9.25 10.98
N TYR A 140 9.27 -9.30 10.83
CA TYR A 140 8.41 -8.12 10.82
C TYR A 140 7.75 -7.89 12.17
N HIS A 141 7.68 -6.62 12.57
CA HIS A 141 7.02 -6.19 13.78
C HIS A 141 5.75 -5.42 13.43
N TYR A 142 4.77 -5.43 14.33
CA TYR A 142 3.50 -4.75 14.13
C TYR A 142 3.13 -3.87 15.32
N LYS A 143 2.33 -2.84 15.06
CA LYS A 143 1.66 -2.02 16.09
C LYS A 143 0.16 -2.07 15.88
N LYS A 144 -0.58 -2.27 16.97
CA LYS A 144 -2.04 -2.22 16.94
C LYS A 144 -2.51 -0.79 17.18
N TYR A 145 -3.36 -0.27 16.32
CA TYR A 145 -3.98 1.05 16.45
C TYR A 145 -5.44 0.95 16.01
N GLU A 146 -6.36 1.42 16.86
CA GLU A 146 -7.81 1.39 16.62
C GLU A 146 -8.35 0.03 16.15
N GLY A 147 -7.80 -1.07 16.69
CA GLY A 147 -8.24 -2.43 16.36
C GLY A 147 -7.52 -3.09 15.19
N THR A 148 -6.82 -2.31 14.35
CA THR A 148 -6.08 -2.78 13.16
C THR A 148 -4.58 -2.93 13.46
N TYR A 149 -3.95 -3.96 12.91
CA TYR A 149 -2.51 -4.17 12.99
C TYR A 149 -1.81 -3.53 11.80
N TYR A 150 -0.86 -2.63 12.07
CA TYR A 150 -0.04 -1.98 11.05
C TYR A 150 1.35 -2.60 11.04
N VAL A 151 1.78 -3.05 9.86
CA VAL A 151 2.99 -3.85 9.68
C VAL A 151 3.89 -3.21 8.62
N PRO A 152 4.96 -2.50 9.03
CA PRO A 152 6.00 -2.06 8.12
C PRO A 152 6.74 -3.24 7.51
N ILE A 153 6.83 -3.27 6.18
CA ILE A 153 7.59 -4.30 5.46
C ILE A 153 8.45 -3.66 4.36
N HIS A 154 9.40 -4.42 3.83
CA HIS A 154 10.14 -4.02 2.64
C HIS A 154 9.18 -3.73 1.49
N HIS A 155 9.52 -2.76 0.64
CA HIS A 155 8.76 -2.59 -0.60
C HIS A 155 9.04 -3.80 -1.53
N PRO A 156 8.02 -4.49 -2.07
CA PRO A 156 8.23 -5.69 -2.88
C PRO A 156 9.16 -5.48 -4.10
N SER A 157 9.14 -4.30 -4.72
CA SER A 157 10.10 -4.00 -5.80
C SER A 157 11.57 -4.01 -5.35
N TYR A 158 11.86 -3.61 -4.11
CA TYR A 158 13.22 -3.67 -3.58
C TYR A 158 13.67 -5.13 -3.45
N ILE A 159 12.79 -6.01 -2.99
CA ILE A 159 13.06 -7.45 -2.92
C ILE A 159 13.33 -8.02 -4.32
N TYR A 160 12.45 -7.70 -5.27
CA TYR A 160 12.58 -8.18 -6.65
C TYR A 160 13.90 -7.75 -7.31
N VAL A 161 14.34 -6.51 -7.10
CA VAL A 161 15.55 -5.97 -7.75
C VAL A 161 16.83 -6.37 -7.01
N TYR A 162 16.86 -6.25 -5.68
CA TYR A 162 18.11 -6.30 -4.91
C TYR A 162 18.27 -7.54 -4.02
N LYS A 163 17.16 -8.21 -3.68
CA LYS A 163 17.16 -9.37 -2.76
C LYS A 163 16.47 -10.59 -3.38
N ARG A 164 16.49 -10.71 -4.72
CA ARG A 164 15.76 -11.76 -5.47
C ARG A 164 16.07 -13.19 -4.98
N LYS A 165 17.31 -13.46 -4.58
CA LYS A 165 17.73 -14.77 -4.04
C LYS A 165 17.10 -15.12 -2.69
N ARG A 166 16.57 -14.12 -1.98
CA ARG A 166 15.95 -14.23 -0.67
C ARG A 166 14.46 -13.88 -0.72
N MET A 167 13.85 -14.04 -1.91
CA MET A 167 12.45 -13.74 -2.15
C MET A 167 11.54 -14.68 -1.35
N ASP A 168 11.91 -15.95 -1.23
CA ASP A 168 11.10 -16.92 -0.48
C ASP A 168 11.14 -16.62 1.03
N GLU A 169 12.31 -16.25 1.59
CA GLU A 169 12.40 -15.77 2.98
C GLU A 169 11.52 -14.53 3.23
N TYR A 170 11.46 -13.60 2.27
CA TYR A 170 10.58 -12.44 2.34
C TYR A 170 9.09 -12.85 2.37
N ILE A 171 8.70 -13.79 1.51
CA ILE A 171 7.32 -14.31 1.43
C ILE A 171 6.95 -15.00 2.74
N GLU A 172 7.80 -15.90 3.25
CA GLU A 172 7.62 -16.60 4.52
C GLU A 172 7.50 -15.62 5.70
N GLY A 173 8.30 -14.55 5.71
CA GLY A 173 8.20 -13.49 6.72
C GLY A 173 6.83 -12.81 6.73
N VAL A 174 6.29 -12.51 5.55
CA VAL A 174 4.97 -11.87 5.42
C VAL A 174 3.84 -12.86 5.76
N GLU A 175 3.93 -14.10 5.28
CA GLU A 175 2.99 -15.17 5.56
C GLU A 175 2.87 -15.46 7.06
N ARG A 176 4.00 -15.52 7.78
CA ARG A 176 4.00 -15.69 9.24
C ARG A 176 3.17 -14.64 9.96
N ILE A 177 3.22 -13.38 9.52
CA ILE A 177 2.41 -12.30 10.10
C ILE A 177 0.93 -12.48 9.80
N ILE A 178 0.59 -12.87 8.57
CA ILE A 178 -0.82 -13.13 8.18
C ILE A 178 -1.38 -14.26 9.04
N ASN A 179 -0.69 -15.40 9.10
CA ASN A 179 -1.12 -16.57 9.88
C ASN A 179 -1.15 -16.33 11.39
N GLN A 180 -0.36 -15.39 11.91
CA GLN A 180 -0.37 -15.03 13.33
C GLN A 180 -1.54 -14.13 13.71
N LEU A 181 -2.03 -13.29 12.80
CA LEU A 181 -2.95 -12.19 13.10
C LEU A 181 -4.38 -12.39 12.57
N LEU A 182 -4.57 -13.28 11.60
CA LEU A 182 -5.87 -13.78 11.13
C LEU A 182 -6.22 -15.09 11.83
#